data_AF-S7Q2P4-F1
#
_entry.id   AF-S7Q2P4-F1
#
_cell.length_a   1.000
_cell.length_b   1.000
_cell.length_c   1.000
_cell.angle_alpha   90.00
_cell.angle_beta   90.00
_cell.angle_gamma   90.00
#
_symmetry.space_group_name_H-M   'P 1'
#
loop_
_entity.id
_entity.type
_entity.pdbx_description
1 polymer ?
#
loop_
_entity_poly.entity_id
_entity_poly.type
_entity_poly.pdbx_seq_one_letter_code
_entity_poly.pdbx_strand_id
1 'polypeptide(L)'
;MNAYTQDCICLLGDSLTQGGWEPHGFAQRLSYVYARKLDVINRGLSGYNTEWAIPVFEQFFAKSKDQEHLPKVQLLTIWFGANDACIPPSPQHVPLPTFSANLSKLINLVKSPDSPYHSPSTRVILITPPPVNTYQRGADLATRNPPLDLDRKFEVTQQYAEAVKEVGAKEGVPVVDIWSSIWEAAGKVERDLSRYLNDGLHLNAEGYTFVYDGLLKTISESYPEIHPDNLEFVFAPWADVANAADRSQALRKRDAFLRK
;
A
#
# COMPACT_ATOMS: atom_id res chain seq x y z
N MET A 1 -10.25 6.95 -15.08
CA MET A 1 -8.93 7.60 -15.11
C MET A 1 -8.80 8.33 -16.44
N ASN A 2 -8.47 9.62 -16.46
CA ASN A 2 -8.45 10.40 -17.70
C ASN A 2 -7.16 10.20 -18.53
N ALA A 3 -6.09 9.67 -17.92
CA ALA A 3 -4.85 9.29 -18.59
C ALA A 3 -4.72 7.76 -18.59
N TYR A 4 -5.28 7.08 -19.59
CA TYR A 4 -5.50 5.62 -19.56
C TYR A 4 -4.42 4.81 -20.29
N THR A 5 -3.26 5.42 -20.53
CA THR A 5 -2.24 4.82 -21.39
C THR A 5 -1.49 3.67 -20.70
N GLN A 6 -1.21 3.78 -19.40
CA GLN A 6 -0.49 2.78 -18.63
C GLN A 6 -1.43 2.11 -17.63
N ASP A 7 -1.24 0.82 -17.43
CA ASP A 7 -1.80 0.11 -16.28
C ASP A 7 -1.20 0.68 -14.98
N CYS A 8 -1.76 0.30 -13.82
CA CYS A 8 -1.43 0.97 -12.58
C CYS A 8 -1.21 0.06 -11.37
N ILE A 9 -0.49 0.58 -10.39
CA ILE A 9 -0.39 0.09 -9.02
C ILE A 9 -1.25 1.02 -8.16
N CYS A 10 -2.23 0.46 -7.47
CA CYS A 10 -3.08 1.21 -6.54
C CYS A 10 -2.62 0.98 -5.10
N LEU A 11 -2.31 2.06 -4.40
CA LEU A 11 -1.90 2.03 -3.00
C LEU A 11 -3.08 2.46 -2.13
N LEU A 12 -3.81 1.49 -1.56
CA LEU A 12 -4.92 1.76 -0.65
C LEU A 12 -4.44 1.69 0.80
N GLY A 13 -4.78 2.70 1.60
CA GLY A 13 -4.51 2.67 3.03
C GLY A 13 -4.90 3.96 3.74
N ASP A 14 -4.29 4.19 4.89
CA ASP A 14 -4.53 5.35 5.74
C ASP A 14 -3.48 6.48 5.51
N SER A 15 -3.15 7.23 6.57
CA SER A 15 -2.14 8.29 6.54
C SER A 15 -0.75 7.77 6.22
N LEU A 16 -0.41 6.52 6.54
CA LEU A 16 0.87 5.90 6.20
C LEU A 16 1.01 5.72 4.68
N THR A 17 -0.08 5.38 4.01
CA THR A 17 -0.13 5.35 2.54
C THR A 17 -0.13 6.77 1.96
N GLN A 18 -0.91 7.70 2.56
CA GLN A 18 -0.97 9.08 2.09
C GLN A 18 0.41 9.77 2.18
N GLY A 19 1.10 9.60 3.30
CA GLY A 19 2.46 10.07 3.56
C GLY A 19 3.53 9.40 2.71
N GLY A 20 3.21 8.31 1.98
CA GLY A 20 4.13 7.69 1.03
C GLY A 20 4.59 8.62 -0.11
N TRP A 21 3.93 9.77 -0.31
CA TRP A 21 4.36 10.83 -1.22
C TRP A 21 5.32 11.86 -0.63
N GLU A 22 5.56 11.84 0.69
CA GLU A 22 6.58 12.67 1.29
C GLU A 22 7.97 12.36 0.68
N PRO A 23 8.94 13.27 0.76
CA PRO A 23 10.30 13.01 0.28
C PRO A 23 10.84 11.69 0.86
N HIS A 24 11.33 10.81 -0.02
CA HIS A 24 11.81 9.47 0.30
C HIS A 24 10.74 8.46 0.75
N GLY A 25 9.46 8.82 0.67
CA GLY A 25 8.34 7.91 0.90
C GLY A 25 8.29 6.77 -0.13
N PHE A 26 7.71 5.64 0.28
CA PHE A 26 7.71 4.44 -0.55
C PHE A 26 6.96 4.63 -1.88
N ALA A 27 5.84 5.37 -1.88
CA ALA A 27 5.09 5.64 -3.11
C ALA A 27 5.95 6.45 -4.08
N GLN A 28 6.66 7.49 -3.59
CA GLN A 28 7.60 8.29 -4.40
C GLN A 28 8.62 7.41 -5.12
N ARG A 29 9.23 6.49 -4.37
CA ARG A 29 10.23 5.57 -4.89
C ARG A 29 9.64 4.58 -5.89
N LEU A 30 8.42 4.08 -5.66
CA LEU A 30 7.70 3.23 -6.61
C LEU A 30 7.43 3.98 -7.93
N SER A 31 6.90 5.20 -7.86
CA SER A 31 6.67 6.04 -9.05
C SER A 31 7.91 6.23 -9.89
N TYR A 32 9.06 6.37 -9.24
CA TYR A 32 10.34 6.52 -9.93
C TYR A 32 10.72 5.26 -10.70
N VAL A 33 10.69 4.08 -10.06
CA VAL A 33 11.13 2.82 -10.71
C VAL A 33 10.12 2.25 -11.71
N TYR A 34 8.83 2.56 -11.54
CA TYR A 34 7.76 2.20 -12.47
C TYR A 34 7.48 3.27 -13.54
N ALA A 35 8.25 4.36 -13.58
CA ALA A 35 8.08 5.41 -14.57
C ALA A 35 8.10 4.83 -15.99
N ARG A 36 7.10 5.20 -16.80
CA ARG A 36 6.85 4.70 -18.16
C ARG A 36 6.46 3.21 -18.27
N LYS A 37 6.16 2.54 -17.15
CA LYS A 37 5.78 1.12 -17.07
C LYS A 37 4.37 0.97 -16.50
N LEU A 38 4.19 1.38 -15.23
CA LEU A 38 2.92 1.38 -14.52
C LEU A 38 2.77 2.70 -13.76
N ASP A 39 1.56 3.27 -13.74
CA ASP A 39 1.27 4.45 -12.93
C ASP A 39 1.07 4.05 -11.46
N VAL A 40 1.68 4.78 -10.53
CA VAL A 40 1.48 4.55 -9.09
C VAL A 40 0.44 5.54 -8.58
N ILE A 41 -0.68 5.01 -8.08
CA ILE A 41 -1.83 5.78 -7.63
C ILE A 41 -1.92 5.72 -6.12
N ASN A 42 -1.81 6.86 -5.46
CA ASN A 42 -2.02 6.97 -4.03
C ASN A 42 -3.52 7.12 -3.71
N ARG A 43 -4.06 6.16 -2.94
CA ARG A 43 -5.39 6.15 -2.32
C ARG A 43 -5.25 6.00 -0.80
N GLY A 44 -4.26 6.70 -0.24
CA GLY A 44 -4.10 6.90 1.19
C GLY A 44 -5.10 7.92 1.71
N LEU A 45 -5.80 7.56 2.78
CA LEU A 45 -6.88 8.33 3.36
C LEU A 45 -6.53 8.62 4.83
N SER A 46 -5.88 9.76 5.09
CA SER A 46 -5.40 10.08 6.44
C SER A 46 -6.51 9.97 7.49
N GLY A 47 -6.22 9.23 8.57
CA GLY A 47 -7.15 8.99 9.67
C GLY A 47 -8.21 7.91 9.43
N TYR A 48 -8.27 7.28 8.25
CA TYR A 48 -9.28 6.26 7.96
C TYR A 48 -8.97 4.92 8.63
N ASN A 49 -10.04 4.21 9.00
CA ASN A 49 -10.02 2.80 9.39
C ASN A 49 -10.62 1.92 8.29
N THR A 50 -10.62 0.60 8.50
CA THR A 50 -11.11 -0.36 7.51
C THR A 50 -12.61 -0.28 7.24
N GLU A 51 -13.43 0.10 8.22
CA GLU A 51 -14.89 0.24 8.03
C GLU A 51 -15.22 1.38 7.06
N TRP A 52 -14.50 2.50 7.15
CA TRP A 52 -14.70 3.64 6.26
C TRP A 52 -14.05 3.45 4.89
N ALA A 53 -12.98 2.66 4.82
CA ALA A 53 -12.27 2.39 3.57
C ALA A 53 -13.14 1.62 2.55
N ILE A 54 -13.96 0.68 3.00
CA ILE A 54 -14.81 -0.16 2.14
C ILE A 54 -15.77 0.65 1.26
N PRO A 55 -16.65 1.53 1.78
CA PRO A 55 -17.56 2.30 0.93
C PRO A 55 -16.83 3.30 0.03
N VAL A 56 -15.61 3.73 0.38
CA VAL A 56 -14.77 4.56 -0.50
C VAL A 56 -14.18 3.71 -1.64
N PHE A 57 -13.71 2.50 -1.33
CA PHE A 57 -13.23 1.55 -2.33
C PHE A 57 -14.27 1.28 -3.42
N GLU A 58 -15.51 1.04 -3.01
CA GLU A 58 -16.65 0.80 -3.90
C GLU A 58 -16.96 1.97 -4.85
N GLN A 59 -16.48 3.18 -4.55
CA GLN A 59 -16.65 4.36 -5.40
C GLN A 59 -15.51 4.57 -6.39
N PHE A 60 -14.27 4.22 -6.05
CA PHE A 60 -13.11 4.48 -6.92
C PHE A 60 -12.64 3.28 -7.73
N PHE A 61 -12.90 2.05 -7.26
CA PHE A 61 -12.52 0.85 -7.99
C PHE A 61 -13.59 0.51 -9.02
N ALA A 62 -13.19 0.38 -10.28
CA ALA A 62 -14.14 0.14 -11.36
C ALA A 62 -14.81 -1.23 -11.23
N LYS A 63 -16.11 -1.30 -11.50
CA LYS A 63 -16.84 -2.57 -11.57
C LYS A 63 -16.38 -3.37 -12.79
N SER A 64 -16.44 -4.70 -12.72
CA SER A 64 -15.92 -5.60 -13.76
C SER A 64 -16.45 -5.28 -15.16
N LYS A 65 -17.73 -4.92 -15.27
CA LYS A 65 -18.37 -4.51 -16.54
C LYS A 65 -17.79 -3.23 -17.16
N ASP A 66 -17.15 -2.39 -16.35
CA ASP A 66 -16.59 -1.10 -16.76
C ASP A 66 -15.06 -1.17 -16.93
N GLN A 67 -14.43 -2.29 -16.56
CA GLN A 67 -12.96 -2.44 -16.56
C GLN A 67 -12.34 -2.63 -17.95
N GLU A 68 -13.09 -3.13 -18.95
CA GLU A 68 -12.55 -3.51 -20.27
C GLU A 68 -11.80 -2.37 -20.97
N HIS A 69 -12.27 -1.12 -20.80
CA HIS A 69 -11.71 0.06 -21.44
C HIS A 69 -10.87 0.93 -20.52
N LEU A 70 -10.63 0.48 -19.29
CA LEU A 70 -9.84 1.19 -18.30
C LEU A 70 -8.45 0.55 -18.16
N PRO A 71 -7.45 1.32 -17.70
CA PRO A 71 -6.19 0.73 -17.29
C PRO A 71 -6.42 -0.31 -16.21
N LYS A 72 -5.72 -1.43 -16.32
CA LYS A 72 -5.82 -2.49 -15.34
C LYS A 72 -5.07 -2.07 -14.07
N VAL A 73 -5.65 -2.40 -12.92
CA VAL A 73 -4.89 -2.41 -11.67
C VAL A 73 -4.08 -3.71 -11.68
N GLN A 74 -2.75 -3.61 -11.74
CA GLN A 74 -1.85 -4.77 -11.77
C GLN A 74 -1.49 -5.23 -10.35
N LEU A 75 -1.48 -4.29 -9.40
CA LEU A 75 -1.26 -4.52 -7.98
C LEU A 75 -2.13 -3.57 -7.16
N LEU A 76 -2.78 -4.11 -6.15
CA LEU A 76 -3.43 -3.38 -5.06
C LEU A 76 -2.70 -3.69 -3.75
N THR A 77 -2.12 -2.67 -3.12
CA THR A 77 -1.68 -2.82 -1.72
C THR A 77 -2.80 -2.39 -0.79
N ILE A 78 -3.01 -3.12 0.31
CA ILE A 78 -3.95 -2.74 1.36
C ILE A 78 -3.16 -2.58 2.66
N TRP A 79 -3.16 -1.36 3.20
CA TRP A 79 -2.38 -1.00 4.39
C TRP A 79 -3.22 -0.23 5.40
N PHE A 80 -3.76 -0.95 6.38
CA PHE A 80 -4.58 -0.44 7.48
C PHE A 80 -4.22 -1.15 8.79
N GLY A 81 -4.82 -0.71 9.90
CA GLY A 81 -4.60 -1.27 11.22
C GLY A 81 -4.07 -0.25 12.22
N ALA A 82 -3.35 0.79 11.76
CA ALA A 82 -2.82 1.80 12.65
C ALA A 82 -3.95 2.59 13.34
N ASN A 83 -4.98 2.99 12.60
CA ASN A 83 -6.15 3.68 13.15
C ASN A 83 -7.16 2.72 13.81
N ASP A 84 -7.38 1.55 13.21
CA ASP A 84 -8.24 0.51 13.74
C ASP A 84 -7.82 0.08 15.17
N ALA A 85 -6.49 0.08 15.43
CA ALA A 85 -5.89 -0.23 16.73
C ALA A 85 -5.98 0.90 17.79
N CYS A 86 -6.63 2.02 17.50
CA CYS A 86 -6.87 3.08 18.48
C CYS A 86 -7.56 2.53 19.73
N ILE A 87 -7.31 3.15 20.89
CA ILE A 87 -7.94 2.78 22.17
C ILE A 87 -9.41 3.23 22.16
N PRO A 88 -10.39 2.35 22.49
CA PRO A 88 -11.77 2.77 22.71
C PRO A 88 -11.87 3.87 23.79
N PRO A 89 -12.76 4.86 23.63
CA PRO A 89 -13.85 4.96 22.67
C PRO A 89 -13.49 5.77 21.41
N SER A 90 -12.21 5.83 21.00
CA SER A 90 -11.82 6.55 19.77
C SER A 90 -12.70 6.13 18.58
N PRO A 91 -13.24 7.08 17.79
CA PRO A 91 -14.07 6.76 16.64
C PRO A 91 -13.32 6.01 15.53
N GLN A 92 -11.98 6.04 15.58
CA GLN A 92 -11.14 5.31 14.65
C GLN A 92 -11.05 3.81 14.98
N HIS A 93 -11.34 3.43 16.22
CA HIS A 93 -11.21 2.04 16.67
C HIS A 93 -12.16 1.11 15.92
N VAL A 94 -11.63 -0.02 15.44
CA VAL A 94 -12.42 -1.11 14.84
C VAL A 94 -12.04 -2.40 15.56
N PRO A 95 -12.97 -3.12 16.22
CA PRO A 95 -12.65 -4.35 16.95
C PRO A 95 -11.90 -5.37 16.08
N LEU A 96 -10.90 -6.05 16.66
CA LEU A 96 -10.00 -6.95 15.93
C LEU A 96 -10.72 -7.98 15.03
N PRO A 97 -11.81 -8.67 15.46
CA PRO A 97 -12.55 -9.58 14.58
C PRO A 97 -13.18 -8.86 13.37
N THR A 98 -13.71 -7.66 13.58
CA THR A 98 -14.29 -6.83 12.52
C THR A 98 -13.21 -6.34 11.55
N PHE A 99 -12.06 -5.90 12.08
CA PHE A 99 -10.90 -5.52 11.28
C PHE A 99 -10.45 -6.65 10.36
N SER A 100 -10.26 -7.87 10.89
CA SER A 100 -9.88 -9.04 10.08
C SER A 100 -10.93 -9.37 9.01
N ALA A 101 -12.22 -9.30 9.35
CA ALA A 101 -13.31 -9.50 8.39
C ALA A 101 -13.32 -8.43 7.30
N ASN A 102 -13.04 -7.17 7.63
CA ASN A 102 -12.95 -6.07 6.68
C ASN A 102 -11.79 -6.24 5.71
N LEU A 103 -10.61 -6.68 6.18
CA LEU A 103 -9.49 -7.01 5.30
C LEU A 103 -9.83 -8.14 4.33
N SER A 104 -10.39 -9.26 4.84
CA SER A 104 -10.92 -10.34 4.00
C SER A 104 -11.92 -9.83 2.96
N LYS A 105 -12.82 -8.91 3.36
CA LYS A 105 -13.79 -8.31 2.43
C LYS A 105 -13.11 -7.49 1.34
N LEU A 106 -12.19 -6.59 1.68
CA LEU A 106 -11.45 -5.77 0.70
C LEU A 106 -10.69 -6.64 -0.32
N ILE A 107 -10.05 -7.71 0.13
CA ILE A 107 -9.37 -8.68 -0.76
C ILE A 107 -10.38 -9.34 -1.70
N ASN A 108 -11.49 -9.84 -1.15
CA ASN A 108 -12.49 -10.60 -1.90
C ASN A 108 -13.34 -9.73 -2.83
N LEU A 109 -13.44 -8.41 -2.59
CA LEU A 109 -14.02 -7.48 -3.57
C LEU A 109 -13.29 -7.58 -4.91
N VAL A 110 -11.98 -7.82 -4.91
CA VAL A 110 -11.20 -7.89 -6.15
C VAL A 110 -10.96 -9.33 -6.62
N LYS A 111 -10.72 -10.26 -5.68
CA LYS A 111 -10.36 -11.64 -6.03
C LYS A 111 -11.55 -12.57 -6.31
N SER A 112 -12.72 -12.35 -5.70
CA SER A 112 -13.85 -13.26 -5.86
C SER A 112 -14.51 -13.12 -7.24
N PRO A 113 -14.71 -14.20 -8.01
CA PRO A 113 -15.38 -14.15 -9.32
C PRO A 113 -16.80 -13.59 -9.30
N ASP A 114 -17.51 -13.76 -8.18
CA ASP A 114 -18.89 -13.29 -8.00
C ASP A 114 -18.97 -11.82 -7.56
N SER A 115 -17.82 -11.19 -7.28
CA SER A 115 -17.79 -9.79 -6.88
C SER A 115 -18.05 -8.87 -8.07
N PRO A 116 -18.85 -7.79 -7.91
CA PRO A 116 -19.02 -6.79 -8.96
C PRO A 116 -17.73 -6.01 -9.26
N TYR A 117 -16.70 -6.13 -8.42
CA TYR A 117 -15.38 -5.51 -8.60
C TYR A 117 -14.29 -6.53 -8.97
N HIS A 118 -14.67 -7.77 -9.30
CA HIS A 118 -13.72 -8.82 -9.67
C HIS A 118 -12.75 -8.32 -10.74
N SER A 119 -11.46 -8.47 -10.49
CA SER A 119 -10.41 -8.07 -11.42
C SER A 119 -9.33 -9.15 -11.47
N PRO A 120 -9.40 -10.07 -12.45
CA PRO A 120 -8.53 -11.25 -12.50
C PRO A 120 -7.05 -10.90 -12.72
N SER A 121 -6.74 -9.70 -13.21
CA SER A 121 -5.37 -9.21 -13.35
C SER A 121 -4.81 -8.55 -12.08
N THR A 122 -5.66 -8.22 -11.11
CA THR A 122 -5.23 -7.48 -9.92
C THR A 122 -4.64 -8.43 -8.88
N ARG A 123 -3.35 -8.27 -8.62
CA ARG A 123 -2.69 -8.91 -7.48
C ARG A 123 -2.96 -8.10 -6.22
N VAL A 124 -2.95 -8.76 -5.06
CA VAL A 124 -3.17 -8.10 -3.77
C VAL A 124 -2.01 -8.40 -2.84
N ILE A 125 -1.49 -7.37 -2.18
CA ILE A 125 -0.50 -7.49 -1.11
C ILE A 125 -1.05 -6.76 0.13
N LEU A 126 -1.00 -7.42 1.29
CA LEU A 126 -1.25 -6.74 2.55
C LEU A 126 0.04 -6.19 3.15
N ILE A 127 -0.07 -5.10 3.91
CA ILE A 127 1.05 -4.53 4.65
C ILE A 127 0.62 -4.41 6.10
N THR A 128 1.44 -4.91 7.04
CA THR A 128 1.14 -4.80 8.47
C THR A 128 1.29 -3.34 8.95
N PRO A 129 0.48 -2.85 9.91
CA PRO A 129 0.75 -1.57 10.53
C PRO A 129 2.14 -1.58 11.19
N PRO A 130 2.89 -0.47 11.12
CA PRO A 130 4.17 -0.34 11.79
C PRO A 130 4.02 -0.35 13.31
N PRO A 131 5.15 -0.47 14.04
CA PRO A 131 5.19 -0.14 15.46
C PRO A 131 4.50 1.18 15.80
N VAL A 132 3.82 1.25 16.94
CA VAL A 132 3.67 2.54 17.64
C VAL A 132 4.78 2.69 18.67
N ASN A 133 5.37 3.88 18.75
CA ASN A 133 6.19 4.28 19.88
C ASN A 133 5.31 5.10 20.84
N THR A 134 4.80 4.47 21.89
CA THR A 134 3.85 5.09 22.82
C THR A 134 4.48 6.24 23.61
N TYR A 135 5.79 6.21 23.84
CA TYR A 135 6.50 7.30 24.51
C TYR A 135 6.54 8.57 23.64
N GLN A 136 6.95 8.42 22.37
CA GLN A 136 7.00 9.54 21.42
C GLN A 136 5.59 10.03 21.08
N ARG A 137 4.63 9.11 20.89
CA ARG A 137 3.24 9.43 20.59
C ARG A 137 2.56 10.16 21.75
N GLY A 138 2.74 9.68 22.98
CA GLY A 138 2.22 10.34 24.17
C GLY A 138 2.79 11.76 24.34
N ALA A 139 4.09 11.94 24.08
CA ALA A 139 4.72 13.25 24.10
C ALA A 139 4.14 14.19 23.02
N ASP A 140 3.99 13.72 21.77
CA ASP A 140 3.37 14.48 20.68
C ASP A 140 1.93 14.90 21.02
N LEU A 141 1.10 13.96 21.51
CA LEU A 141 -0.28 14.20 21.90
C LEU A 141 -0.41 15.21 23.06
N ALA A 142 0.52 15.17 24.01
CA ALA A 142 0.57 16.13 25.12
C ALA A 142 0.89 17.57 24.66
N THR A 143 1.49 17.76 23.48
CA THR A 143 1.74 19.10 22.90
C THR A 143 0.54 19.72 22.18
N ARG A 144 -0.54 18.95 21.98
CA ARG A 144 -1.76 19.42 21.30
C ARG A 144 -2.52 20.43 22.18
N ASN A 145 -3.46 21.15 21.58
CA ASN A 145 -4.28 22.14 22.28
C ASN A 145 -5.79 21.91 22.03
N PRO A 146 -6.55 21.37 23.02
CA PRO A 146 -6.07 20.91 24.32
C PRO A 146 -5.14 19.68 24.21
N PRO A 147 -4.31 19.39 25.23
CA PRO A 147 -3.52 18.17 25.27
C PRO A 147 -4.42 16.93 25.16
N LEU A 148 -3.94 15.91 24.45
CA LEU A 148 -4.67 14.66 24.24
C LEU A 148 -4.03 13.51 25.01
N ASP A 149 -4.85 12.58 25.49
CA ASP A 149 -4.39 11.33 26.09
C ASP A 149 -3.83 10.39 25.02
N LEU A 150 -2.97 9.46 25.44
CA LEU A 150 -2.41 8.42 24.58
C LEU A 150 -3.53 7.64 23.89
N ASP A 151 -3.45 7.53 22.56
CA ASP A 151 -4.53 7.00 21.73
C ASP A 151 -4.31 5.57 21.21
N ARG A 152 -3.11 4.99 21.43
CA ARG A 152 -2.72 3.64 20.97
C ARG A 152 -1.81 2.95 21.99
N LYS A 153 -1.84 1.61 22.03
CA LYS A 153 -0.93 0.79 22.84
C LYS A 153 -0.07 -0.10 21.94
N PHE A 154 1.19 -0.30 22.33
CA PHE A 154 2.15 -1.14 21.63
C PHE A 154 1.62 -2.55 21.37
N GLU A 155 1.15 -3.23 22.42
CA GLU A 155 0.67 -4.62 22.34
C GLU A 155 -0.62 -4.73 21.52
N VAL A 156 -1.45 -3.69 21.54
CA VAL A 156 -2.67 -3.65 20.72
C VAL A 156 -2.29 -3.50 19.26
N THR A 157 -1.40 -2.57 18.88
CA THR A 157 -0.94 -2.46 17.50
C THR A 157 -0.29 -3.75 16.98
N GLN A 158 0.41 -4.49 17.86
CA GLN A 158 0.95 -5.80 17.53
C GLN A 158 -0.14 -6.83 17.19
N GLN A 159 -1.24 -6.87 17.92
CA GLN A 159 -2.35 -7.78 17.63
C GLN A 159 -2.95 -7.52 16.23
N TYR A 160 -3.05 -6.25 15.81
CA TYR A 160 -3.55 -5.92 14.47
C TYR A 160 -2.55 -6.31 13.37
N ALA A 161 -1.25 -6.19 13.62
CA ALA A 161 -0.22 -6.68 12.71
C ALA A 161 -0.25 -8.22 12.55
N GLU A 162 -0.42 -8.96 13.64
CA GLU A 162 -0.60 -10.42 13.55
C GLU A 162 -1.90 -10.80 12.83
N ALA A 163 -2.99 -10.08 13.08
CA ALA A 163 -4.25 -10.30 12.36
C ALA A 163 -4.10 -10.09 10.84
N VAL A 164 -3.33 -9.09 10.39
CA VAL A 164 -3.02 -8.89 8.96
C VAL A 164 -2.29 -10.10 8.37
N LYS A 165 -1.33 -10.68 9.11
CA LYS A 165 -0.59 -11.87 8.70
C LYS A 165 -1.50 -13.10 8.60
N GLU A 166 -2.36 -13.29 9.59
CA GLU A 166 -3.36 -14.37 9.60
C GLU A 166 -4.35 -14.26 8.43
N VAL A 167 -4.85 -13.06 8.15
CA VAL A 167 -5.73 -12.81 6.99
C VAL A 167 -4.99 -13.08 5.68
N GLY A 168 -3.74 -12.64 5.55
CA GLY A 168 -2.93 -12.91 4.35
C GLY A 168 -2.77 -14.40 4.08
N ALA A 169 -2.44 -15.18 5.13
CA ALA A 169 -2.35 -16.63 5.06
C ALA A 169 -3.70 -17.27 4.68
N LYS A 170 -4.80 -16.84 5.31
CA LYS A 170 -6.16 -17.35 5.05
C LYS A 170 -6.62 -17.10 3.61
N GLU A 171 -6.40 -15.89 3.08
CA GLU A 171 -6.90 -15.48 1.76
C GLU A 171 -5.90 -15.78 0.62
N GLY A 172 -4.75 -16.40 0.95
CA GLY A 172 -3.69 -16.73 0.01
C GLY A 172 -3.14 -15.50 -0.70
N VAL A 173 -2.84 -14.44 0.06
CA VAL A 173 -2.20 -13.21 -0.45
C VAL A 173 -0.90 -12.93 0.31
N PRO A 174 0.17 -12.45 -0.36
CA PRO A 174 1.41 -12.10 0.31
C PRO A 174 1.23 -10.94 1.30
N VAL A 175 2.08 -10.93 2.33
CA VAL A 175 2.10 -9.91 3.38
C VAL A 175 3.50 -9.34 3.52
N VAL A 176 3.60 -8.01 3.53
CA VAL A 176 4.83 -7.30 3.92
C VAL A 176 4.75 -7.02 5.43
N ASP A 177 5.58 -7.73 6.20
CA ASP A 177 5.61 -7.61 7.67
C ASP A 177 6.51 -6.45 8.13
N ILE A 178 5.96 -5.24 8.05
CA ILE A 178 6.63 -4.00 8.46
C ILE A 178 6.77 -3.92 9.97
N TRP A 179 5.79 -4.43 10.72
CA TRP A 179 5.88 -4.51 12.17
C TRP A 179 7.15 -5.23 12.62
N SER A 180 7.29 -6.51 12.27
CA SER A 180 8.47 -7.28 12.69
C SER A 180 9.77 -6.66 12.17
N SER A 181 9.78 -6.18 10.91
CA SER A 181 10.99 -5.61 10.30
C SER A 181 11.53 -4.39 11.04
N ILE A 182 10.66 -3.43 11.37
CA ILE A 182 11.07 -2.22 12.11
C ILE A 182 11.36 -2.55 13.58
N TRP A 183 10.61 -3.48 14.18
CA TRP A 183 10.84 -3.89 15.57
C TRP A 183 12.21 -4.52 15.79
N GLU A 184 12.60 -5.44 14.90
CA GLU A 184 13.92 -6.06 14.91
C GLU A 184 15.02 -5.03 14.66
N ALA A 185 14.82 -4.11 13.71
CA ALA A 185 15.78 -3.04 13.42
C ALA A 185 16.00 -2.08 14.60
N ALA A 186 14.96 -1.83 15.38
CA ALA A 186 15.04 -1.08 16.64
C ALA A 186 15.62 -1.90 17.81
N GLY A 187 16.15 -3.10 17.56
CA GLY A 187 16.74 -3.95 18.60
C GLY A 187 15.74 -4.44 19.65
N LYS A 188 14.44 -4.47 19.30
CA LYS A 188 13.35 -4.78 20.22
C LYS A 188 13.27 -3.85 21.42
N VAL A 189 13.54 -2.56 21.19
CA VAL A 189 13.39 -1.51 22.21
C VAL A 189 12.43 -0.44 21.69
N GLU A 190 11.29 -0.27 22.36
CA GLU A 190 10.22 0.63 21.89
C GLU A 190 10.71 2.07 21.72
N ARG A 191 11.58 2.55 22.62
CA ARG A 191 12.12 3.91 22.53
C ARG A 191 12.97 4.13 21.28
N ASP A 192 13.66 3.10 20.82
CA ASP A 192 14.51 3.17 19.62
C ASP A 192 13.70 3.19 18.32
N LEU A 193 12.39 2.94 18.36
CA LEU A 193 11.48 3.15 17.23
C LEU A 193 11.43 4.62 16.78
N SER A 194 11.81 5.57 17.64
CA SER A 194 11.90 7.00 17.29
C SER A 194 12.86 7.29 16.13
N ARG A 195 13.77 6.36 15.81
CA ARG A 195 14.64 6.45 14.62
C ARG A 195 13.86 6.34 13.31
N TYR A 196 12.71 5.66 13.33
CA TYR A 196 11.91 5.33 12.14
C TYR A 196 10.58 6.08 12.08
N LEU A 197 10.24 6.84 13.12
CA LEU A 197 8.95 7.50 13.31
C LEU A 197 9.11 9.00 13.57
N ASN A 198 8.28 9.83 12.94
CA ASN A 198 8.28 11.28 13.13
C ASN A 198 7.64 11.69 14.47
N ASP A 199 6.49 11.11 14.79
CA ASP A 199 5.62 11.48 15.91
C ASP A 199 5.21 10.27 16.77
N GLY A 200 5.93 9.15 16.61
CA GLY A 200 5.63 7.87 17.25
C GLY A 200 4.55 7.05 16.55
N LEU A 201 4.02 7.53 15.41
CA LEU A 201 3.02 6.84 14.60
C LEU A 201 3.39 6.83 13.10
N HIS A 202 3.67 8.00 12.52
CA HIS A 202 3.97 8.15 11.10
C HIS A 202 5.43 7.86 10.81
N LEU A 203 5.68 7.09 9.75
CA LEU A 203 7.04 6.76 9.32
C LEU A 203 7.78 7.99 8.81
N ASN A 204 9.07 8.04 9.09
CA ASN A 204 9.99 8.96 8.42
C ASN A 204 10.64 8.27 7.19
N ALA A 205 11.61 8.93 6.55
CA ALA A 205 12.32 8.38 5.39
C ALA A 205 13.00 7.02 5.65
N GLU A 206 13.58 6.82 6.84
CA GLU A 206 14.20 5.54 7.22
C GLU A 206 13.13 4.46 7.43
N GLY A 207 12.03 4.79 8.10
CA GLY A 207 10.88 3.89 8.26
C GLY A 207 10.29 3.45 6.92
N TYR A 208 10.11 4.38 5.99
CA TYR A 208 9.61 4.06 4.64
C TYR A 208 10.57 3.22 3.81
N THR A 209 11.85 3.13 4.18
CA THR A 209 12.80 2.23 3.50
C THR A 209 12.43 0.77 3.71
N PHE A 210 12.02 0.37 4.93
CA PHE A 210 11.51 -0.98 5.18
C PHE A 210 10.28 -1.30 4.34
N VAL A 211 9.39 -0.33 4.14
CA VAL A 211 8.18 -0.50 3.34
C VAL A 211 8.51 -0.70 1.87
N TYR A 212 9.35 0.15 1.31
CA TYR A 212 9.74 0.04 -0.10
C TYR A 212 10.52 -1.24 -0.38
N ASP A 213 11.56 -1.53 0.41
CA ASP A 213 12.41 -2.71 0.20
C ASP A 213 11.61 -3.99 0.43
N GLY A 214 10.78 -4.03 1.48
CA GLY A 214 9.90 -5.15 1.77
C GLY A 214 8.89 -5.39 0.64
N LEU A 215 8.26 -4.34 0.13
CA LEU A 215 7.30 -4.47 -0.97
C LEU A 215 7.95 -4.94 -2.27
N LEU A 216 9.10 -4.39 -2.67
CA LEU A 216 9.81 -4.86 -3.86
C LEU A 216 10.28 -6.30 -3.72
N LYS A 217 10.77 -6.70 -2.54
CA LYS A 217 11.12 -8.09 -2.26
C LYS A 217 9.90 -8.99 -2.42
N THR A 218 8.77 -8.66 -1.80
CA THR A 218 7.53 -9.44 -1.93
C THR A 218 7.04 -9.52 -3.37
N ILE A 219 7.11 -8.42 -4.13
CA ILE A 219 6.82 -8.42 -5.57
C ILE A 219 7.75 -9.37 -6.31
N SER A 220 9.06 -9.31 -6.06
CA SER A 220 10.03 -10.19 -6.71
C SER A 220 9.78 -11.67 -6.43
N GLU A 221 9.35 -12.01 -5.21
CA GLU A 221 9.15 -13.40 -4.77
C GLU A 221 7.79 -13.96 -5.20
N SER A 222 6.73 -13.14 -5.13
CA SER A 222 5.35 -13.60 -5.33
C SER A 222 4.81 -13.26 -6.71
N TYR A 223 5.21 -12.13 -7.29
CA TYR A 223 4.67 -11.57 -8.53
C TYR A 223 5.78 -11.01 -9.44
N PRO A 224 6.81 -11.82 -9.78
CA PRO A 224 7.99 -11.33 -10.49
C PRO A 224 7.66 -10.66 -11.83
N GLU A 225 6.56 -11.02 -12.48
CA GLU A 225 6.08 -10.46 -13.74
C GLU A 225 5.70 -8.97 -13.66
N ILE A 226 5.40 -8.44 -12.47
CA ILE A 226 5.17 -7.00 -12.26
C ILE A 226 6.36 -6.32 -11.58
N HIS A 227 7.49 -7.00 -11.35
CA HIS A 227 8.70 -6.35 -10.84
C HIS A 227 9.18 -5.28 -11.84
N PRO A 228 9.61 -4.08 -11.40
CA PRO A 228 9.93 -2.99 -12.33
C PRO A 228 10.99 -3.39 -13.36
N ASP A 229 12.02 -4.15 -12.96
CA ASP A 229 13.08 -4.60 -13.88
C ASP A 229 12.62 -5.65 -14.90
N ASN A 230 11.44 -6.24 -14.68
CA ASN A 230 10.89 -7.27 -15.55
C ASN A 230 9.90 -6.72 -16.59
N LEU A 231 9.58 -5.42 -16.51
CA LEU A 231 8.63 -4.72 -17.36
C LEU A 231 9.34 -3.82 -18.38
N GLU A 232 8.75 -3.74 -19.56
CA GLU A 232 9.15 -2.85 -20.65
C GLU A 232 8.48 -1.46 -20.53
N PHE A 233 9.07 -0.46 -21.18
CA PHE A 233 8.39 0.83 -21.31
C PHE A 233 7.20 0.75 -22.27
N VAL A 234 6.07 1.32 -21.87
CA VAL A 234 4.83 1.41 -22.66
C VAL A 234 5.06 2.11 -24.00
N PHE A 235 5.97 3.09 -24.03
CA PHE A 235 6.49 3.69 -25.26
C PHE A 235 7.98 3.48 -25.37
N ALA A 236 8.43 3.26 -26.60
CA ALA A 236 9.82 3.01 -26.97
C ALA A 236 10.82 3.98 -26.30
N PRO A 237 12.01 3.51 -25.89
CA PRO A 237 13.14 4.39 -25.66
C PRO A 237 13.42 5.28 -26.88
N TRP A 238 13.90 6.50 -26.65
CA TRP A 238 14.15 7.45 -27.75
C TRP A 238 15.14 6.90 -28.79
N ALA A 239 16.11 6.08 -28.37
CA ALA A 239 17.08 5.44 -29.25
C ALA A 239 16.42 4.44 -30.22
N ASP A 240 15.45 3.63 -29.75
CA ASP A 240 14.64 2.75 -30.59
C ASP A 240 13.87 3.55 -31.64
N VAL A 241 13.31 4.69 -31.25
CA VAL A 241 12.56 5.57 -32.17
C VAL A 241 13.48 6.19 -33.21
N ALA A 242 14.67 6.64 -32.80
CA ALA A 242 15.65 7.26 -33.69
C ALA A 242 16.12 6.29 -34.79
N ASN A 243 16.27 5.01 -34.45
CA ASN A 243 16.74 3.94 -35.34
C ASN A 243 15.62 3.21 -36.09
N ALA A 244 14.34 3.52 -35.81
CA ALA A 244 13.22 2.85 -36.46
C ALA A 244 13.06 3.31 -37.92
N ALA A 245 12.87 2.34 -38.82
CA ALA A 245 12.51 2.61 -40.22
C ALA A 245 11.16 3.34 -40.34
N ASP A 246 10.21 3.01 -39.46
CA ASP A 246 8.94 3.72 -39.29
C ASP A 246 8.79 4.22 -37.84
N ARG A 247 9.00 5.53 -37.65
CA ARG A 247 8.86 6.19 -36.34
C ARG A 247 7.43 6.17 -35.83
N SER A 248 6.43 6.27 -36.71
CA SER A 248 5.02 6.29 -36.33
C SER A 248 4.60 4.94 -35.73
N GLN A 249 5.10 3.85 -36.31
CA GLN A 249 4.90 2.51 -35.76
C GLN A 249 5.65 2.32 -34.44
N ALA A 250 6.91 2.79 -34.35
CA ALA A 250 7.71 2.66 -33.14
C ALA A 250 7.12 3.40 -31.92
N LEU A 251 6.37 4.47 -32.16
CA LEU A 251 5.70 5.30 -31.14
C LEU A 251 4.31 4.78 -30.72
N ARG A 252 3.81 3.68 -31.29
CA ARG A 252 2.56 3.07 -30.82
C ARG A 252 2.73 2.52 -29.40
N LYS A 253 1.64 2.59 -28.62
CA LYS A 253 1.55 1.97 -27.28
C LYS A 253 1.93 0.49 -27.37
N ARG A 254 2.78 0.05 -26.47
CA ARG A 254 3.20 -1.33 -26.27
C ARG A 254 2.57 -1.90 -25.01
N ASP A 255 2.51 -3.22 -24.93
CA ASP A 255 2.24 -3.92 -23.69
C ASP A 255 3.53 -3.97 -22.86
N ALA A 256 3.49 -3.45 -21.62
CA ALA A 256 4.65 -3.45 -20.72
C ALA A 256 5.09 -4.86 -20.31
N PHE A 257 4.22 -5.87 -20.47
CA PHE A 257 4.50 -7.27 -20.12
C PHE A 257 5.13 -8.08 -21.25
N LEU A 258 5.10 -7.57 -22.49
CA LEU A 258 5.69 -8.25 -23.64
C LEU A 258 7.15 -7.83 -23.82
N ARG A 259 8.07 -8.68 -23.36
CA ARG A 259 9.50 -8.53 -23.67
C ARG A 259 9.73 -8.76 -25.16
N LYS A 260 10.57 -7.92 -25.75
CA LYS A 260 11.07 -8.11 -27.13
C LYS A 260 12.03 -9.28 -27.21
#